data_AF-A0A0M9E2E0-F1
#
_entry.id   AF-A0A0M9E2E0-F1
#
_cell.length_a   1.000
_cell.length_b   1.000
_cell.length_c   1.000
_cell.angle_alpha   90.00
_cell.angle_beta   90.00
_cell.angle_gamma   90.00
#
_symmetry.space_group_name_H-M   'P 1'
#
loop_
_entity.id
_entity.type
_entity.pdbx_description
1 polymer ?
#
loop_
_entity_poly.entity_id
_entity_poly.type
_entity_poly.pdbx_seq_one_letter_code
_entity_poly.pdbx_strand_id
1 'polypeptide(L)'
;MKLWNTKLSHSVMFILAALLVAGLTGAAFGAEKNLTLESKDATGSIMSWNLDVDDDGDVRALTDGLLIVRYLFSFNYDGWIDGFVGDGAERASAVEIESYIESGLTQLDIDQDGETRALTDGILVTMYLLKFNLGRADWVHGFIGDSALRSTAAEIESYILSLIP
;
A
#
# COMPACT_ATOMS: atom_id res chain seq x y z
N MET A 1 -17.21 43.00 -22.43
CA MET A 1 -17.09 42.30 -21.13
C MET A 1 -17.93 41.05 -21.18
N LYS A 2 -17.30 39.89 -21.43
CA LYS A 2 -17.92 38.57 -21.32
C LYS A 2 -17.18 37.83 -20.22
N LEU A 3 -17.96 37.35 -19.26
CA LEU A 3 -17.53 36.54 -18.13
C LEU A 3 -16.95 35.23 -18.68
N TRP A 4 -15.69 34.95 -18.38
CA TRP A 4 -15.10 33.62 -18.59
C TRP A 4 -15.25 32.86 -17.27
N ASN A 5 -16.10 31.85 -17.25
CA ASN A 5 -15.97 30.80 -16.26
C ASN A 5 -16.53 29.50 -16.83
N THR A 6 -15.65 28.64 -17.33
CA THR A 6 -15.83 27.18 -17.27
C THR A 6 -14.49 26.49 -17.44
N LYS A 7 -14.18 25.69 -16.40
CA LYS A 7 -13.45 24.41 -16.44
C LYS A 7 -12.11 24.37 -17.15
N LEU A 8 -11.06 24.08 -16.40
CA LEU A 8 -10.08 23.03 -16.73
C LEU A 8 -9.23 22.72 -15.50
N SER A 9 -9.31 21.49 -15.00
CA SER A 9 -8.27 20.89 -14.17
C SER A 9 -7.51 19.88 -15.04
N HIS A 10 -6.21 19.75 -14.78
CA HIS A 10 -5.16 19.18 -15.63
C HIS A 10 -5.28 17.66 -15.91
N SER A 11 -6.41 17.04 -15.56
CA SER A 11 -6.72 15.63 -15.86
C SER A 11 -7.37 15.42 -17.25
N VAL A 12 -7.68 16.47 -18.00
CA VAL A 12 -8.24 16.38 -19.37
C VAL A 12 -7.17 16.58 -20.46
N MET A 13 -5.93 16.88 -20.08
CA MET A 13 -4.82 17.09 -21.02
C MET A 13 -3.92 15.85 -21.26
N PHE A 14 -4.28 14.66 -20.75
CA PHE A 14 -3.52 13.42 -20.98
C PHE A 14 -4.14 12.45 -22.00
N ILE A 15 -5.27 12.79 -22.64
CA ILE A 15 -5.88 11.99 -23.72
C ILE A 15 -5.59 12.58 -25.13
N LEU A 16 -4.77 13.64 -25.24
CA LEU A 16 -4.50 14.34 -26.51
C LEU A 16 -3.10 14.10 -27.11
N ALA A 17 -2.39 13.03 -26.74
CA ALA A 17 -1.08 12.72 -27.33
C ALA A 17 -0.86 11.21 -27.56
N ALA A 18 -1.62 10.62 -28.50
CA ALA A 18 -1.18 9.41 -29.20
C ALA A 18 -1.82 9.36 -30.61
N LEU A 19 -0.94 9.37 -31.61
CA LEU A 19 -1.15 9.12 -33.05
C LEU A 19 -1.80 10.22 -33.89
N LEU A 20 -0.96 11.15 -34.36
CA LEU A 20 -0.99 11.57 -35.76
C LEU A 20 -0.04 10.66 -36.53
N VAL A 21 -0.57 9.82 -37.42
CA VAL A 21 -0.06 9.48 -38.77
C VAL A 21 -0.90 8.33 -39.35
N ALA A 22 -1.28 8.51 -40.62
CA ALA A 22 -1.92 7.57 -41.55
C ALA A 22 -3.45 7.47 -41.50
N GLY A 23 -4.11 8.44 -42.13
CA GLY A 23 -5.28 8.12 -42.94
C GLY A 23 -4.82 7.62 -44.31
N LEU A 24 -5.04 6.34 -44.63
CA LEU A 24 -5.25 5.84 -46.00
C LEU A 24 -5.70 4.36 -45.97
N THR A 25 -6.88 4.14 -46.56
CA THR A 25 -7.42 2.87 -47.08
C THR A 25 -7.90 1.81 -46.07
N GLY A 26 -9.11 1.33 -46.32
CA GLY A 26 -9.83 0.41 -45.44
C GLY A 26 -9.33 -1.03 -45.45
N ALA A 27 -9.58 -1.71 -44.32
CA ALA A 27 -9.80 -3.15 -44.21
C ALA A 27 -10.44 -3.43 -42.84
N ALA A 28 -11.33 -4.42 -42.80
CA ALA A 28 -12.12 -4.82 -41.66
C ALA A 28 -11.30 -5.41 -40.50
N PHE A 29 -11.76 -5.16 -39.26
CA PHE A 29 -11.46 -5.94 -38.04
C PHE A 29 -12.65 -5.66 -37.11
N GLY A 30 -13.58 -6.56 -36.82
CA GLY A 30 -13.47 -7.99 -36.63
C GLY A 30 -13.79 -8.30 -35.17
N ALA A 31 -15.10 -8.43 -34.87
CA ALA A 31 -15.72 -8.93 -33.65
C ALA A 31 -15.33 -8.28 -32.30
N GLU A 32 -16.30 -7.56 -31.73
CA GLU A 32 -16.34 -7.24 -30.30
C GLU A 32 -16.35 -8.51 -29.44
N LYS A 33 -15.18 -8.89 -28.91
CA LYS A 33 -15.13 -9.88 -27.84
C LYS A 33 -15.59 -9.19 -26.56
N ASN A 34 -16.86 -9.42 -26.22
CA ASN A 34 -17.46 -9.15 -24.92
C ASN A 34 -16.51 -9.60 -23.80
N LEU A 35 -15.74 -8.66 -23.24
CA LEU A 35 -14.91 -8.88 -22.07
C LEU A 35 -15.82 -8.63 -20.87
N THR A 36 -16.63 -9.62 -20.51
CA THR A 36 -17.19 -9.69 -19.17
C THR A 36 -16.01 -9.83 -18.22
N LEU A 37 -15.49 -8.69 -17.76
CA LEU A 37 -14.73 -8.63 -16.54
C LEU A 37 -15.76 -8.88 -15.44
N GLU A 38 -15.85 -10.13 -14.97
CA GLU A 38 -16.45 -10.41 -13.68
C GLU A 38 -15.60 -9.63 -12.66
N SER A 39 -16.04 -8.41 -12.33
CA SER A 39 -15.56 -7.70 -11.16
C SER A 39 -16.15 -8.40 -9.95
N LYS A 40 -15.54 -9.53 -9.58
CA LYS A 40 -15.59 -9.97 -8.21
C LYS A 40 -14.80 -8.92 -7.44
N ASP A 41 -15.53 -8.22 -6.57
CA ASP A 41 -15.06 -7.26 -5.57
C ASP A 41 -15.01 -5.80 -6.03
N ALA A 42 -16.20 -5.22 -6.12
CA ALA A 42 -16.39 -3.78 -6.01
C ALA A 42 -15.96 -3.32 -4.61
N THR A 43 -15.03 -2.35 -4.56
CA THR A 43 -14.35 -1.71 -3.40
C THR A 43 -13.01 -2.29 -2.92
N GLY A 44 -12.24 -2.95 -3.79
CA GLY A 44 -10.82 -3.24 -3.50
C GLY A 44 -9.94 -1.99 -3.60
N SER A 45 -9.17 -1.71 -2.55
CA SER A 45 -8.13 -0.68 -2.52
C SER A 45 -7.24 -0.80 -3.77
N ILE A 46 -7.15 0.26 -4.60
CA ILE A 46 -6.23 0.30 -5.76
C ILE A 46 -4.76 0.48 -5.34
N MET A 47 -4.46 0.29 -4.05
CA MET A 47 -3.09 0.29 -3.57
C MET A 47 -2.42 -0.97 -4.10
N SER A 48 -1.37 -0.76 -4.89
CA SER A 48 -0.54 -1.85 -5.46
C SER A 48 0.21 -2.66 -4.39
N TRP A 49 0.13 -2.26 -3.12
CA TRP A 49 0.85 -2.84 -1.99
C TRP A 49 -0.06 -2.86 -0.76
N ASN A 50 0.04 -3.92 0.04
CA ASN A 50 -0.75 -4.13 1.25
C ASN A 50 0.13 -4.72 2.38
N LEU A 51 -0.44 -4.79 3.58
CA LEU A 51 0.21 -5.30 4.80
C LEU A 51 0.29 -6.82 4.89
N ASP A 52 -0.27 -7.56 3.93
CA ASP A 52 -0.08 -9.00 3.83
C ASP A 52 1.30 -9.22 3.20
N VAL A 53 2.29 -9.51 4.03
CA VAL A 53 3.72 -9.54 3.69
C VAL A 53 4.18 -10.96 3.37
N ASP A 54 3.45 -12.00 3.76
CA ASP A 54 3.73 -13.37 3.32
C ASP A 54 2.73 -13.89 2.28
N ASP A 55 1.74 -13.06 1.89
CA ASP A 55 0.76 -13.31 0.83
C ASP A 55 -0.10 -14.55 1.11
N ASP A 56 -0.51 -14.71 2.38
CA ASP A 56 -1.35 -15.82 2.82
C ASP A 56 -2.85 -15.47 2.86
N GLY A 57 -3.18 -14.22 2.51
CA GLY A 57 -4.53 -13.67 2.48
C GLY A 57 -5.00 -13.07 3.82
N ASP A 58 -4.19 -13.12 4.87
CA ASP A 58 -4.56 -12.70 6.22
C ASP A 58 -3.47 -11.83 6.89
N VAL A 59 -3.75 -10.54 7.07
CA VAL A 59 -2.84 -9.64 7.80
C VAL A 59 -2.85 -9.95 9.31
N ARG A 60 -1.72 -10.42 9.85
CA ARG A 60 -1.54 -10.71 11.28
C ARG A 60 -0.28 -10.06 11.84
N ALA A 61 -0.31 -9.74 13.13
CA ALA A 61 0.80 -9.05 13.79
C ALA A 61 2.09 -9.87 13.84
N LEU A 62 1.98 -11.18 14.03
CA LEU A 62 3.13 -12.06 14.27
C LEU A 62 3.79 -12.53 12.98
N THR A 63 3.03 -12.61 11.88
CA THR A 63 3.53 -12.98 10.57
C THR A 63 3.94 -11.73 9.79
N ASP A 64 3.06 -10.75 9.63
CA ASP A 64 3.36 -9.58 8.80
C ASP A 64 4.02 -8.44 9.56
N GLY A 65 3.37 -7.99 10.64
CA GLY A 65 3.82 -6.83 11.42
C GLY A 65 5.25 -7.00 11.95
N LEU A 66 5.57 -8.21 12.40
CA LEU A 66 6.89 -8.54 12.91
C LEU A 66 7.95 -8.68 11.79
N LEU A 67 7.58 -9.18 10.60
CA LEU A 67 8.48 -9.17 9.44
C LEU A 67 8.84 -7.74 9.04
N ILE A 68 7.87 -6.83 9.00
CA ILE A 68 8.08 -5.40 8.72
C ILE A 68 9.04 -4.77 9.73
N VAL A 69 8.76 -4.92 11.03
CA VAL A 69 9.61 -4.34 12.07
C VAL A 69 11.02 -4.90 12.04
N ARG A 70 11.18 -6.22 11.83
CA ARG A 70 12.49 -6.87 11.73
C ARG A 70 13.30 -6.31 10.58
N TYR A 71 12.68 -6.19 9.42
CA TYR A 71 13.31 -5.61 8.24
C TYR A 71 13.72 -4.16 8.47
N LEU A 72 12.83 -3.31 9.02
CA LEU A 72 13.12 -1.89 9.25
C LEU A 72 14.21 -1.66 10.32
N PHE A 73 14.38 -2.58 11.27
CA PHE A 73 15.53 -2.55 12.20
C PHE A 73 16.83 -3.06 11.55
N SER A 74 16.81 -3.43 10.26
CA SER A 74 17.95 -3.99 9.52
C SER A 74 18.53 -5.26 10.17
N PHE A 75 17.66 -6.10 10.75
CA PHE A 75 18.08 -7.39 11.31
C PHE A 75 18.36 -8.40 10.19
N ASN A 76 19.49 -8.26 9.51
CA ASN A 76 19.88 -9.14 8.40
C ASN A 76 20.79 -10.27 8.90
N TYR A 77 20.23 -11.16 9.73
CA TYR A 77 20.90 -12.40 10.11
C TYR A 77 20.37 -13.59 9.29
N ASP A 78 21.20 -14.61 9.07
CA ASP A 78 20.79 -15.84 8.39
C ASP A 78 19.57 -16.46 9.09
N GLY A 79 18.44 -16.62 8.38
CA GLY A 79 17.20 -17.15 8.95
C GLY A 79 16.33 -16.12 9.68
N TRP A 80 16.38 -14.83 9.30
CA TRP A 80 15.60 -13.79 9.97
C TRP A 80 14.07 -13.95 9.86
N ILE A 81 13.62 -14.71 8.86
CA ILE A 81 12.21 -15.05 8.61
C ILE A 81 11.75 -16.34 9.32
N ASP A 82 12.66 -17.07 9.96
CA ASP A 82 12.36 -18.39 10.55
C ASP A 82 11.32 -18.27 11.68
N GLY A 83 10.19 -18.96 11.51
CA GLY A 83 9.08 -18.96 12.47
C GLY A 83 8.17 -17.73 12.39
N PHE A 84 8.34 -16.88 11.37
CA PHE A 84 7.49 -15.71 11.13
C PHE A 84 6.68 -15.82 9.84
N VAL A 85 7.09 -16.64 8.88
CA VAL A 85 6.26 -16.94 7.70
C VAL A 85 5.11 -17.86 8.11
N GLY A 86 3.88 -17.47 7.77
CA GLY A 86 2.65 -18.19 8.07
C GLY A 86 2.52 -19.52 7.31
N ASP A 87 1.67 -20.41 7.85
CA ASP A 87 1.28 -21.62 7.15
C ASP A 87 0.40 -21.23 5.94
N GLY A 88 0.90 -21.43 4.73
CA GLY A 88 0.19 -21.09 3.49
C GLY A 88 0.71 -19.85 2.76
N ALA A 89 1.75 -19.21 3.28
CA ALA A 89 2.44 -18.11 2.61
C ALA A 89 2.83 -18.44 1.16
N GLU A 90 2.41 -17.59 0.22
CA GLU A 90 2.89 -17.66 -1.16
C GLU A 90 4.27 -16.99 -1.31
N ARG A 91 4.61 -16.04 -0.43
CA ARG A 91 5.94 -15.42 -0.32
C ARG A 91 6.66 -15.92 0.93
N ALA A 92 7.43 -17.00 0.75
CA ALA A 92 8.04 -17.74 1.86
C ALA A 92 9.58 -17.64 1.93
N SER A 93 10.23 -16.95 1.00
CA SER A 93 11.68 -16.74 1.04
C SER A 93 12.06 -15.35 1.52
N ALA A 94 13.23 -15.24 2.16
CA ALA A 94 13.75 -13.96 2.66
C ALA A 94 13.87 -12.93 1.52
N VAL A 95 14.30 -13.37 0.34
CA VAL A 95 14.46 -12.51 -0.84
C VAL A 95 13.12 -11.96 -1.34
N GLU A 96 12.07 -12.79 -1.39
CA GLU A 96 10.73 -12.35 -1.81
C GLU A 96 10.11 -11.38 -0.81
N ILE A 97 10.27 -11.66 0.48
CA ILE A 97 9.78 -10.81 1.56
C ILE A 97 10.51 -9.46 1.57
N GLU A 98 11.85 -9.47 1.48
CA GLU A 98 12.67 -8.25 1.39
C GLU A 98 12.23 -7.41 0.20
N SER A 99 12.17 -8.02 -0.99
CA SER A 99 11.76 -7.32 -2.22
C SER A 99 10.35 -6.73 -2.10
N TYR A 100 9.43 -7.40 -1.42
CA TYR A 100 8.07 -6.90 -1.25
C TYR A 100 8.03 -5.72 -0.28
N ILE A 101 8.71 -5.82 0.87
CA ILE A 101 8.80 -4.71 1.84
C ILE A 101 9.48 -3.49 1.21
N GLU A 102 10.55 -3.69 0.44
CA GLU A 102 11.24 -2.63 -0.30
C GLU A 102 10.33 -1.93 -1.30
N SER A 103 9.46 -2.67 -2.00
CA SER A 103 8.50 -2.10 -2.94
C SER A 103 7.43 -1.23 -2.27
N GLY A 104 7.20 -1.45 -0.97
CA GLY A 104 6.18 -0.81 -0.16
C GLY A 104 6.68 0.26 0.80
N LEU A 105 7.97 0.63 0.77
CA LEU A 105 8.52 1.58 1.76
C LEU A 105 7.75 2.90 1.82
N THR A 106 7.25 3.40 0.69
CA THR A 106 6.46 4.63 0.65
C THR A 106 5.09 4.46 1.33
N GLN A 107 4.51 3.27 1.26
CA GLN A 107 3.26 2.92 1.94
C GLN A 107 3.50 2.61 3.43
N LEU A 108 4.70 2.18 3.77
CA LEU A 108 5.14 1.97 5.14
C LEU A 108 5.55 3.27 5.84
N ASP A 109 5.53 4.44 5.19
CA ASP A 109 5.59 5.73 5.87
C ASP A 109 4.20 6.01 6.49
N ILE A 110 3.98 5.48 7.68
CA ILE A 110 2.69 5.44 8.41
C ILE A 110 2.38 6.77 9.07
N ASP A 111 3.35 7.57 9.48
CA ASP A 111 3.09 8.92 10.02
C ASP A 111 3.26 10.04 8.96
N GLN A 112 3.64 9.66 7.74
CA GLN A 112 3.78 10.53 6.57
C GLN A 112 4.78 11.66 6.80
N ASP A 113 5.89 11.36 7.47
CA ASP A 113 6.98 12.31 7.69
C ASP A 113 8.04 12.31 6.57
N GLY A 114 7.91 11.38 5.60
CA GLY A 114 8.81 11.20 4.47
C GLY A 114 9.94 10.21 4.72
N GLU A 115 10.01 9.58 5.90
CA GLU A 115 11.02 8.60 6.28
C GLU A 115 10.40 7.32 6.85
N THR A 116 10.56 6.20 6.16
CA THR A 116 10.18 4.89 6.70
C THR A 116 11.17 4.43 7.78
N ARG A 117 10.75 4.40 9.04
CA ARG A 117 11.60 4.03 10.19
C ARG A 117 10.94 2.99 11.07
N ALA A 118 11.77 2.12 11.66
CA ALA A 118 11.27 1.03 12.51
C ALA A 118 10.46 1.53 13.72
N LEU A 119 10.94 2.60 14.38
CA LEU A 119 10.37 3.08 15.64
C LEU A 119 9.09 3.90 15.47
N THR A 120 8.94 4.58 14.33
CA THR A 120 7.76 5.42 14.06
C THR A 120 6.74 4.71 13.21
N ASP A 121 7.16 3.89 12.24
CA ASP A 121 6.23 3.26 11.32
C ASP A 121 5.98 1.79 11.66
N GLY A 122 7.06 1.01 11.72
CA GLY A 122 6.98 -0.42 11.99
C GLY A 122 6.26 -0.72 13.32
N ILE A 123 6.57 0.06 14.36
CA ILE A 123 5.89 -0.07 15.65
C ILE A 123 4.42 0.33 15.55
N LEU A 124 4.04 1.39 14.81
CA LEU A 124 2.63 1.77 14.65
C LEU A 124 1.82 0.65 13.98
N VAL A 125 2.33 0.06 12.89
CA VAL A 125 1.71 -1.11 12.25
C VAL A 125 1.57 -2.25 13.24
N THR A 126 2.66 -2.63 13.90
CA THR A 126 2.67 -3.78 14.81
C THR A 126 1.72 -3.60 15.99
N MET A 127 1.70 -2.42 16.60
CA MET A 127 0.80 -2.09 17.71
C MET A 127 -0.66 -2.16 17.29
N TYR A 128 -0.98 -1.63 16.09
CA TYR A 128 -2.32 -1.73 15.54
C TYR A 128 -2.73 -3.19 15.32
N LEU A 129 -1.89 -4.01 14.69
CA LEU A 129 -2.20 -5.42 14.42
C LEU A 129 -2.30 -6.27 15.70
N LEU A 130 -1.55 -5.94 16.75
CA LEU A 130 -1.67 -6.52 18.09
C LEU A 130 -2.91 -6.02 18.85
N LYS A 131 -3.72 -5.14 18.24
CA LYS A 131 -4.95 -4.56 18.79
C LYS A 131 -4.69 -3.72 20.05
N PHE A 132 -3.50 -3.13 20.19
CA PHE A 132 -3.14 -2.24 21.29
C PHE A 132 -3.86 -0.88 21.23
N ASN A 133 -4.48 -0.56 20.11
CA ASN A 133 -5.32 0.64 19.97
C ASN A 133 -6.68 0.50 20.66
N LEU A 134 -7.16 -0.72 20.92
CA LEU A 134 -8.51 -0.93 21.45
C LEU A 134 -8.72 -0.25 22.80
N GLY A 135 -9.62 0.74 22.80
CA GLY A 135 -10.01 1.50 23.99
C GLY A 135 -9.02 2.58 24.43
N ARG A 136 -8.03 2.94 23.60
CA ARG A 136 -7.02 3.96 23.92
C ARG A 136 -6.90 4.98 22.79
N ALA A 137 -7.05 6.26 23.11
CA ALA A 137 -6.86 7.35 22.12
C ALA A 137 -5.39 7.79 22.01
N ASP A 138 -4.55 7.40 22.97
CA ASP A 138 -3.15 7.81 23.13
C ASP A 138 -2.16 6.71 22.71
N TRP A 139 -2.64 5.64 22.05
CA TRP A 139 -1.79 4.48 21.70
C TRP A 139 -0.63 4.82 20.77
N VAL A 140 -0.75 5.93 20.01
CA VAL A 140 0.29 6.45 19.10
C VAL A 140 1.35 7.28 19.82
N HIS A 141 1.13 7.64 21.10
CA HIS A 141 2.02 8.55 21.82
C HIS A 141 3.42 7.94 21.99
N GLY A 142 4.46 8.68 21.59
CA GLY A 142 5.85 8.25 21.64
C GLY A 142 6.33 7.51 20.39
N PHE A 143 5.43 7.28 19.43
CA PHE A 143 5.73 6.63 18.15
C PHE A 143 5.51 7.54 16.93
N ILE A 144 4.97 8.74 17.13
CA ILE A 144 4.84 9.75 16.06
C ILE A 144 6.15 10.52 15.92
N GLY A 145 6.68 10.64 14.70
CA GLY A 145 7.83 11.46 14.38
C GLY A 145 7.57 12.97 14.54
N ASP A 146 8.62 13.74 14.80
CA ASP A 146 8.51 15.19 15.00
C ASP A 146 8.00 15.94 13.75
N SER A 147 8.17 15.34 12.57
CA SER A 147 7.76 15.88 11.26
C SER A 147 6.49 15.22 10.70
N ALA A 148 5.80 14.39 11.49
CA ALA A 148 4.64 13.64 11.04
C ALA A 148 3.49 14.53 10.53
N LEU A 149 2.94 14.16 9.37
CA LEU A 149 1.74 14.79 8.80
C LEU A 149 0.47 14.06 9.22
N ARG A 150 0.56 12.77 9.57
CA ARG A 150 -0.49 11.96 10.19
C ARG A 150 -0.07 11.66 11.61
N SER A 151 -0.72 12.32 12.57
CA SER A 151 -0.26 12.32 13.97
C SER A 151 -1.33 11.90 14.97
N THR A 152 -2.59 11.78 14.52
CA THR A 152 -3.68 11.35 15.38
C THR A 152 -3.95 9.85 15.23
N ALA A 153 -4.40 9.21 16.31
CA ALA A 153 -4.82 7.80 16.27
C ALA A 153 -5.81 7.52 15.13
N ALA A 154 -6.78 8.41 14.91
CA ALA A 154 -7.78 8.24 13.85
C ALA A 154 -7.18 8.27 12.44
N GLU A 155 -6.23 9.17 12.16
CA GLU A 155 -5.55 9.24 10.85
C GLU A 155 -4.68 8.02 10.61
N ILE A 156 -3.95 7.58 11.64
CA ILE A 156 -3.10 6.39 11.58
C ILE A 156 -3.94 5.13 11.34
N GLU A 157 -4.99 4.93 12.13
CA GLU A 157 -5.89 3.77 11.98
C GLU A 157 -6.54 3.74 10.61
N SER A 158 -7.06 4.89 10.14
CA SER A 158 -7.68 4.98 8.82
C SER A 158 -6.71 4.64 7.69
N TYR A 159 -5.44 5.00 7.83
CA TYR A 159 -4.43 4.68 6.83
C TYR A 159 -4.01 3.22 6.88
N ILE A 160 -3.73 2.67 8.07
CA ILE A 160 -3.38 1.26 8.22
C ILE A 160 -4.51 0.37 7.66
N LEU A 161 -5.78 0.72 7.93
CA LEU A 161 -6.93 0.03 7.35
C LEU A 161 -6.96 0.05 5.81
N SER A 162 -6.44 1.11 5.18
CA SER A 162 -6.37 1.21 3.72
C SER A 162 -5.31 0.30 3.09
N LEU A 163 -4.38 -0.19 3.91
CA LEU A 163 -3.32 -1.13 3.55
C LEU A 163 -3.68 -2.58 3.86
N ILE A 164 -4.84 -2.86 4.44
CA ILE A 164 -5.34 -4.22 4.61
C ILE A 164 -6.12 -4.60 3.35
N PRO A 165 -5.85 -5.77 2.72
CA PRO A 165 -6.53 -6.21 1.52
C PRO A 165 -8.04 -6.46 1.72
#